data_AF-A0A8B7K227-F1
#
_entry.id   AF-A0A8B7K227-F1
#
_cell.length_a   1.000
_cell.length_b   1.000
_cell.length_c   1.000
_cell.angle_alpha   90.00
_cell.angle_beta   90.00
_cell.angle_gamma   90.00
#
_symmetry.space_group_name_H-M   'P 1'
#
loop_
_entity.id
_entity.type
_entity.pdbx_description
1 polymer ?
#
loop_
_entity_poly.entity_id
_entity_poly.type
_entity_poly.pdbx_seq_one_letter_code
_entity_poly.pdbx_strand_id
1 'polypeptide(L)'
;MLGLCSGRARSTRSPSQPLHHCIYFYPFPGWPLSGRGRLQGPCPIPAGALTPAAPSQVFQALCTKDKLLGAFGDRLVRLSTANTYSYRKVDVPFQEYVEHLLKPQDPAALGSDTLYFFGDNNFTEWGPLFQKYVPPPFRIPGTRGAYSFGIAGVGSGVPFHWHGPGYSEVIFGRKRWFLYPPDKTPHFHPNETTLAWLHHTYPTLPPGERPLECTIHPGEVLYFPDRWWHATLNLDTSVFISTFLG
;
A
#
# COMPACT_ATOMS: atom_id res chain seq x y z
N MET A 1 27.70 21.50 58.38
CA MET A 1 28.85 20.79 57.79
C MET A 1 28.48 19.31 57.74
N LEU A 2 28.53 18.69 56.55
CA LEU A 2 28.59 17.24 56.29
C LEU A 2 27.30 16.43 56.60
N GLY A 3 26.76 15.59 55.73
CA GLY A 3 27.21 15.13 54.40
C GLY A 3 26.25 14.05 53.89
N LEU A 4 26.02 14.05 52.58
CA LEU A 4 25.33 13.02 51.81
C LEU A 4 26.11 11.70 51.79
N CYS A 5 25.40 10.55 51.81
CA CYS A 5 25.77 9.30 51.13
C CYS A 5 24.56 8.33 51.18
N SER A 6 23.74 8.24 50.12
CA SER A 6 23.85 7.32 48.97
C SER A 6 23.39 5.88 49.25
N GLY A 7 22.12 5.58 48.99
CA GLY A 7 21.59 4.22 48.83
C GLY A 7 21.33 3.92 47.35
N ARG A 8 22.10 3.00 46.76
CA ARG A 8 21.95 2.50 45.38
C ARG A 8 20.63 1.72 45.23
N ALA A 9 19.71 2.21 44.41
CA ALA A 9 18.64 1.39 43.84
C ALA A 9 19.19 0.64 42.62
N ARG A 10 19.13 -0.70 42.66
CA ARG A 10 19.48 -1.57 41.52
C ARG A 10 18.45 -1.36 40.41
N SER A 11 18.89 -0.85 39.28
CA SER A 11 18.14 -0.84 38.03
C SER A 11 18.06 -2.26 37.47
N THR A 12 16.94 -2.93 37.70
CA THR A 12 16.57 -4.11 36.92
C THR A 12 16.12 -3.64 35.54
N ARG A 13 16.98 -3.80 34.53
CA ARG A 13 16.59 -3.62 33.13
C ARG A 13 15.46 -4.61 32.80
N SER A 14 14.28 -4.10 32.50
CA SER A 14 13.22 -4.87 31.84
C SER A 14 13.75 -5.37 30.50
N PRO A 15 13.48 -6.63 30.09
CA PRO A 15 13.75 -7.04 28.73
C PRO A 15 12.90 -6.18 27.80
N SER A 16 13.54 -5.59 26.78
CA SER A 16 12.90 -4.86 25.71
C SER A 16 11.84 -5.74 25.06
N GLN A 17 10.56 -5.38 25.21
CA GLN A 17 9.48 -6.00 24.45
C GLN A 17 9.69 -5.71 22.95
N PRO A 18 9.51 -6.70 22.06
CA PRO A 18 9.62 -6.49 20.62
C PRO A 18 8.57 -5.47 20.16
N LEU A 19 8.97 -4.56 19.28
CA LEU A 19 8.08 -3.59 18.63
C LEU A 19 7.11 -4.36 17.74
N HIS A 20 5.88 -4.55 18.21
CA HIS A 20 4.80 -5.14 17.44
C HIS A 20 4.20 -4.07 16.51
N HIS A 21 4.18 -4.36 15.21
CA HIS A 21 3.74 -3.44 14.18
C HIS A 21 2.28 -3.76 13.79
N CYS A 22 1.45 -2.73 13.62
CA CYS A 22 0.01 -2.91 13.40
C CYS A 22 -0.43 -2.47 12.01
N ILE A 23 -1.55 -3.05 11.56
CA ILE A 23 -2.23 -2.74 10.31
C ILE A 23 -3.56 -2.06 10.67
N TYR A 24 -3.78 -0.82 10.21
CA TYR A 24 -4.97 -0.03 10.54
C TYR A 24 -6.06 -0.09 9.46
N PHE A 25 -7.32 -0.05 9.89
CA PHE A 25 -8.51 0.26 9.09
C PHE A 25 -9.31 1.31 9.82
N TYR A 26 -9.80 2.31 9.09
CA TYR A 26 -10.79 3.24 9.62
C TYR A 26 -12.04 3.28 8.75
N PRO A 27 -13.23 2.93 9.27
CA PRO A 27 -14.50 3.35 8.71
C PRO A 27 -14.82 4.80 9.10
N PHE A 28 -15.50 5.54 8.22
CA PHE A 28 -16.15 6.81 8.53
C PHE A 28 -17.21 6.66 9.64
N PRO A 29 -17.58 7.74 10.36
CA PRO A 29 -18.71 7.72 11.29
C PRO A 29 -20.02 7.44 10.53
N GLY A 30 -20.71 6.34 10.85
CA GLY A 30 -22.08 6.05 10.37
C GLY A 30 -22.32 4.76 9.58
N TRP A 31 -21.30 3.90 9.37
CA TRP A 31 -21.46 2.67 8.57
C TRP A 31 -21.70 1.40 9.43
N PRO A 32 -22.57 0.45 9.02
CA PRO A 32 -22.84 -0.77 9.79
C PRO A 32 -21.60 -1.67 9.97
N LEU A 33 -21.45 -2.22 11.17
CA LEU A 33 -20.28 -2.99 11.65
C LEU A 33 -20.20 -4.46 11.17
N SER A 34 -21.08 -4.91 10.28
CA SER A 34 -21.09 -6.31 9.84
C SER A 34 -20.04 -6.55 8.75
N GLY A 35 -18.85 -7.04 9.13
CA GLY A 35 -17.90 -7.64 8.19
C GLY A 35 -16.42 -7.27 8.30
N ARG A 36 -15.96 -6.54 9.33
CA ARG A 36 -14.55 -6.09 9.40
C ARG A 36 -13.71 -6.94 10.37
N GLY A 37 -12.74 -7.68 9.82
CA GLY A 37 -11.65 -8.27 10.60
C GLY A 37 -10.72 -7.18 11.13
N ARG A 38 -10.70 -6.99 12.45
CA ARG A 38 -9.67 -6.19 13.13
C ARG A 38 -8.41 -7.05 13.21
N LEU A 39 -7.35 -6.71 12.48
CA LEU A 39 -6.05 -7.35 12.64
C LEU A 39 -5.45 -6.90 13.97
N GLN A 40 -5.69 -7.66 15.04
CA GLN A 40 -5.22 -7.34 16.37
C GLN A 40 -3.73 -7.70 16.54
N GLY A 41 -2.91 -6.67 16.73
CA GLY A 41 -1.61 -6.72 17.39
C GLY A 41 -1.49 -5.48 18.30
N PRO A 42 -0.65 -5.47 19.34
CA PRO A 42 -0.45 -4.28 20.17
C PRO A 42 0.38 -3.22 19.42
N CYS A 43 -0.08 -1.97 19.32
CA CYS A 43 0.63 -0.85 18.66
C CYS A 43 0.90 0.32 19.63
N PRO A 44 2.00 1.06 19.47
CA PRO A 44 2.27 2.29 20.20
C PRO A 44 1.50 3.55 19.74
N ILE A 45 0.61 3.51 18.74
CA ILE A 45 -0.14 4.69 18.28
C ILE A 45 -1.53 4.75 18.96
N PRO A 46 -1.85 5.81 19.74
CA PRO A 46 -3.13 5.90 20.46
C PRO A 46 -4.34 5.93 19.53
N ALA A 47 -5.35 5.10 19.83
CA ALA A 47 -6.59 4.92 19.07
C ALA A 47 -7.36 6.22 18.72
N GLY A 48 -7.13 7.33 19.44
CA GLY A 48 -7.77 8.63 19.25
C GLY A 48 -7.12 9.58 18.23
N ALA A 49 -5.94 9.25 17.69
CA ALA A 49 -5.20 10.10 16.74
C ALA A 49 -5.48 9.77 15.25
N LEU A 50 -6.50 8.96 14.97
CA LEU A 50 -6.56 8.19 13.72
C LEU A 50 -7.93 8.21 13.03
N THR A 51 -8.63 9.34 13.04
CA THR A 51 -9.64 9.58 12.00
C THR A 51 -8.96 9.68 10.63
N PRO A 52 -9.34 8.89 9.62
CA PRO A 52 -8.74 8.93 8.30
C PRO A 52 -9.10 10.27 7.64
N ALA A 53 -8.10 10.93 7.07
CA ALA A 53 -8.39 11.97 6.08
C ALA A 53 -8.75 11.22 4.79
N ALA A 54 -9.98 11.40 4.29
CA ALA A 54 -10.31 10.99 2.94
C ALA A 54 -9.37 11.70 1.95
N PRO A 55 -9.06 11.11 0.78
CA PRO A 55 -8.53 11.91 -0.32
C PRO A 55 -9.40 13.15 -0.47
N SER A 56 -8.78 14.32 -0.58
CA SER A 56 -9.56 15.56 -0.71
C SER A 56 -10.55 15.37 -1.86
N GLN A 57 -11.82 15.78 -1.69
CA GLN A 57 -12.83 15.64 -2.75
C GLN A 57 -12.34 16.26 -4.06
N VAL A 58 -11.50 17.30 -3.96
CA VAL A 58 -10.78 17.92 -5.08
C VAL A 58 -9.83 16.93 -5.76
N PHE A 59 -8.94 16.27 -5.01
CA PHE A 59 -8.01 15.29 -5.57
C PHE A 59 -8.75 14.12 -6.24
N GLN A 60 -9.77 13.58 -5.57
CA GLN A 60 -10.57 12.50 -6.13
C GLN A 60 -11.25 12.91 -7.45
N ALA A 61 -11.85 14.11 -7.51
CA ALA A 61 -12.48 14.61 -8.74
C ALA A 61 -11.47 14.78 -9.90
N LEU A 62 -10.24 15.19 -9.60
CA LEU A 62 -9.17 15.32 -10.60
C LEU A 62 -8.64 13.96 -11.08
N CYS A 63 -8.81 12.89 -10.30
CA CYS A 63 -8.38 11.54 -10.64
C CYS A 63 -9.39 10.75 -11.48
N THR A 64 -10.47 11.39 -11.97
CA THR A 64 -11.39 10.75 -12.92
C THR A 64 -10.73 10.53 -14.28
N LYS A 65 -11.17 9.51 -15.03
CA LYS A 65 -10.61 9.16 -16.34
C LYS A 65 -10.51 10.37 -17.27
N ASP A 66 -11.62 11.08 -17.47
CA ASP A 66 -11.67 12.22 -18.39
C ASP A 66 -10.75 13.37 -17.97
N LYS A 67 -10.65 13.66 -16.66
CA LYS A 67 -9.77 14.71 -16.15
C LYS A 67 -8.31 14.33 -16.29
N LEU A 68 -7.96 13.07 -16.00
CA LEU A 68 -6.60 12.58 -16.16
C LEU A 68 -6.19 12.55 -17.64
N LEU A 69 -7.05 12.06 -18.54
CA LEU A 69 -6.79 12.05 -19.99
C LEU A 69 -6.65 13.48 -20.54
N GLY A 70 -7.57 14.38 -20.18
CA GLY A 70 -7.51 15.76 -20.65
C GLY A 70 -6.29 16.54 -20.15
N ALA A 71 -5.74 16.20 -18.98
CA ALA A 71 -4.57 16.87 -18.42
C ALA A 71 -3.23 16.22 -18.81
N PHE A 72 -3.20 14.88 -18.92
CA PHE A 72 -1.96 14.11 -19.01
C PHE A 72 -1.90 13.15 -20.20
N GLY A 73 -2.92 13.09 -21.08
CA GLY A 73 -3.03 12.11 -22.16
C GLY A 73 -1.76 11.95 -23.02
N ASP A 74 -1.18 13.06 -23.46
CA ASP A 74 0.03 13.08 -24.29
C ASP A 74 1.34 12.90 -23.50
N ARG A 75 1.28 12.92 -22.16
CA ARG A 75 2.46 12.80 -21.31
C ARG A 75 2.89 11.34 -21.23
N LEU A 76 4.20 11.12 -21.23
CA LEU A 76 4.74 9.78 -21.03
C LEU A 76 4.53 9.34 -19.57
N VAL A 77 4.08 8.10 -19.41
CA VAL A 77 4.08 7.37 -18.13
C VAL A 77 4.97 6.15 -18.24
N ARG A 78 5.66 5.85 -17.14
CA ARG A 78 6.47 4.66 -17.02
C ARG A 78 5.64 3.52 -16.46
N LEU A 79 5.45 2.47 -17.25
CA LEU A 79 4.84 1.22 -16.82
C LEU A 79 5.90 0.29 -16.27
N SER A 80 5.56 -0.44 -15.21
CA SER A 80 6.45 -1.39 -14.53
C SER A 80 5.84 -2.77 -14.54
N THR A 81 6.67 -3.82 -14.59
CA THR A 81 6.17 -5.19 -14.51
C THR A 81 5.63 -5.53 -13.14
N ALA A 82 4.54 -6.30 -13.10
CA ALA A 82 3.81 -6.72 -11.92
C ALA A 82 4.47 -7.92 -11.20
N ASN A 83 5.79 -8.08 -11.29
CA ASN A 83 6.54 -9.06 -10.54
C ASN A 83 7.30 -8.40 -9.38
N THR A 84 7.83 -9.21 -8.46
CA THR A 84 8.42 -8.76 -7.18
C THR A 84 9.42 -7.61 -7.30
N TYR A 85 10.19 -7.58 -8.40
CA TYR A 85 11.28 -6.62 -8.60
C TYR A 85 11.06 -5.64 -9.74
N SER A 86 9.91 -5.72 -10.43
CA SER A 86 9.55 -4.82 -11.54
C SER A 86 10.67 -4.61 -12.58
N TYR A 87 11.28 -5.71 -13.05
CA TYR A 87 12.50 -5.69 -13.86
C TYR A 87 12.41 -4.86 -15.14
N ARG A 88 11.28 -4.95 -15.86
CA ARG A 88 11.10 -4.26 -17.14
C ARG A 88 10.25 -3.02 -16.93
N LYS A 89 10.71 -1.92 -17.51
CA LYS A 89 9.98 -0.66 -17.57
C LYS A 89 9.78 -0.22 -19.01
N VAL A 90 8.62 0.34 -19.32
CA VAL A 90 8.26 0.80 -20.66
C VAL A 90 7.59 2.14 -20.55
N ASP A 91 8.05 3.12 -21.31
CA ASP A 91 7.43 4.44 -21.37
C ASP A 91 6.42 4.47 -22.53
N VAL A 92 5.19 4.89 -22.25
CA VAL A 92 4.12 5.06 -23.25
C VAL A 92 3.36 6.35 -22.97
N PRO A 93 2.69 6.96 -23.97
CA PRO A 93 1.70 8.01 -23.73
C PRO A 93 0.63 7.53 -22.75
N PHE A 94 0.22 8.39 -21.81
CA PHE A 94 -0.78 8.05 -20.82
C PHE A 94 -2.11 7.64 -21.46
N GLN A 95 -2.50 8.29 -22.56
CA GLN A 95 -3.68 7.93 -23.32
C GLN A 95 -3.59 6.50 -23.87
N GLU A 96 -2.46 6.12 -24.48
CA GLU A 96 -2.24 4.77 -24.99
C GLU A 96 -2.39 3.74 -23.87
N TYR A 97 -1.82 4.02 -22.69
CA TYR A 97 -1.97 3.16 -21.53
C TYR A 97 -3.45 2.97 -21.14
N VAL A 98 -4.18 4.07 -20.95
CA VAL A 98 -5.57 4.05 -20.45
C VAL A 98 -6.54 3.44 -21.48
N GLU A 99 -6.32 3.66 -22.77
CA GLU A 99 -7.24 3.23 -23.82
C GLU A 99 -6.97 1.81 -24.34
N HIS A 100 -5.72 1.32 -24.26
CA HIS A 100 -5.34 0.07 -24.91
C HIS A 100 -4.67 -0.95 -23.99
N LEU A 101 -4.00 -0.52 -22.92
CA LEU A 101 -3.22 -1.40 -22.05
C LEU A 101 -3.87 -1.62 -20.68
N LEU A 102 -4.72 -0.70 -20.23
CA LEU A 102 -5.47 -0.79 -18.97
C LEU A 102 -6.64 -1.79 -19.12
N LYS A 103 -6.33 -3.07 -18.96
CA LYS A 103 -7.27 -4.19 -19.10
C LYS A 103 -7.18 -5.15 -17.91
N PRO A 104 -8.17 -6.04 -17.73
CA PRO A 104 -8.09 -7.12 -16.75
C PRO A 104 -6.82 -7.95 -16.89
N GLN A 105 -6.27 -8.39 -15.75
CA GLN A 105 -5.18 -9.34 -15.69
C GLN A 105 -5.57 -10.64 -16.38
N ASP A 106 -4.74 -11.09 -17.31
CA ASP A 106 -4.83 -12.46 -17.84
C ASP A 106 -4.35 -13.45 -16.77
N PRO A 107 -5.19 -14.40 -16.32
CA PRO A 107 -4.80 -15.41 -15.33
C PRO A 107 -3.65 -16.32 -15.79
N ALA A 108 -3.43 -16.45 -17.10
CA ALA A 108 -2.35 -17.26 -17.66
C ALA A 108 -1.04 -16.48 -17.83
N ALA A 109 -1.06 -15.15 -17.73
CA ALA A 109 0.13 -14.32 -17.91
C ALA A 109 1.01 -14.29 -16.66
N LEU A 110 2.33 -14.22 -16.87
CA LEU A 110 3.29 -14.03 -15.79
C LEU A 110 3.30 -12.56 -15.32
N GLY A 111 3.80 -12.34 -14.10
CA GLY A 111 3.99 -11.00 -13.56
C GLY A 111 4.99 -10.18 -14.38
N SER A 112 5.97 -10.85 -15.01
CA SER A 112 6.93 -10.23 -15.93
C SER A 112 6.33 -9.72 -17.24
N ASP A 113 5.15 -10.23 -17.61
CA ASP A 113 4.47 -9.87 -18.86
C ASP A 113 3.33 -8.87 -18.62
N THR A 114 3.01 -8.62 -17.35
CA THR A 114 1.96 -7.72 -16.92
C THR A 114 2.56 -6.35 -16.64
N LEU A 115 2.18 -5.34 -17.41
CA LEU A 115 2.60 -3.94 -17.22
C LEU A 115 1.44 -3.11 -16.68
N TYR A 116 1.70 -2.31 -15.64
CA TYR A 116 0.75 -1.27 -15.22
C TYR A 116 1.45 -0.06 -14.63
N PHE A 117 0.72 1.06 -14.52
CA PHE A 117 1.26 2.33 -14.08
C PHE A 117 1.26 2.41 -12.55
N PHE A 118 2.44 2.31 -11.93
CA PHE A 118 2.63 2.52 -10.50
C PHE A 118 4.08 2.90 -10.21
N GLY A 119 4.28 3.85 -9.31
CA GLY A 119 5.62 4.35 -9.01
C GLY A 119 6.27 5.07 -10.20
N ASP A 120 7.55 5.42 -10.06
CA ASP A 120 8.34 6.11 -11.08
C ASP A 120 7.65 7.33 -11.72
N ASN A 121 6.76 7.99 -10.97
CA ASN A 121 5.99 9.11 -11.49
C ASN A 121 6.95 10.29 -11.78
N ASN A 122 6.77 10.97 -12.92
CA ASN A 122 7.50 12.20 -13.20
C ASN A 122 6.88 13.35 -12.37
N PHE A 123 7.48 13.67 -11.23
CA PHE A 123 6.97 14.69 -10.30
C PHE A 123 6.96 16.12 -10.85
N THR A 124 7.73 16.40 -11.91
CA THR A 124 7.67 17.69 -12.59
C THR A 124 6.39 17.78 -13.43
N GLU A 125 6.13 16.75 -14.23
CA GLU A 125 4.96 16.70 -15.12
C GLU A 125 3.65 16.50 -14.34
N TRP A 126 3.65 15.63 -13.33
CA TRP A 126 2.49 15.29 -12.51
C TRP A 126 2.35 16.18 -11.26
N GLY A 127 3.28 17.11 -11.06
CA GLY A 127 3.33 18.02 -9.91
C GLY A 127 2.02 18.75 -9.63
N PRO A 128 1.33 19.34 -10.64
CA PRO A 128 0.06 20.03 -10.41
C PRO A 128 -1.03 19.14 -9.79
N LEU A 129 -1.06 17.84 -10.09
CA LEU A 129 -1.97 16.88 -9.47
C LEU A 129 -1.55 16.58 -8.04
N PHE A 130 -0.26 16.29 -7.82
CA PHE A 130 0.26 15.95 -6.50
C PHE A 130 0.20 17.09 -5.48
N GLN A 131 0.22 18.35 -5.93
CA GLN A 131 -0.02 19.51 -5.06
C GLN A 131 -1.45 19.57 -4.51
N LYS A 132 -2.41 18.87 -5.12
CA LYS A 132 -3.80 18.78 -4.63
C LYS A 132 -4.01 17.62 -3.67
N TYR A 133 -3.04 16.71 -3.58
CA TYR A 133 -3.08 15.59 -2.67
C TYR A 133 -2.75 16.04 -1.25
N VAL A 134 -3.60 15.65 -0.30
CA VAL A 134 -3.37 15.86 1.13
C VAL A 134 -3.12 14.48 1.73
N PRO A 135 -1.86 14.12 2.06
CA PRO A 135 -1.58 12.82 2.65
C PRO A 135 -2.19 12.72 4.06
N PRO A 136 -2.47 11.51 4.54
CA PRO A 136 -2.91 11.28 5.91
C PRO A 136 -1.98 11.97 6.92
N PRO A 137 -2.50 12.43 8.08
CA PRO A 137 -1.73 13.17 9.07
C PRO A 137 -0.70 12.31 9.83
N PHE A 138 -0.55 11.04 9.46
CA PHE A 138 0.44 10.13 10.01
C PHE A 138 1.84 10.57 9.59
N ARG A 139 2.79 10.58 10.52
CA ARG A 139 4.19 10.90 10.28
C ARG A 139 5.05 10.06 11.20
N ILE A 140 6.13 9.51 10.67
CA ILE A 140 7.21 8.93 11.47
C ILE A 140 8.30 10.00 11.60
N PRO A 141 8.69 10.42 12.82
CA PRO A 141 9.73 11.42 13.01
C PRO A 141 11.02 11.06 12.25
N GLY A 142 11.61 12.05 11.57
CA GLY A 142 12.83 11.85 10.78
C GLY A 142 12.63 11.27 9.37
N THR A 143 11.40 10.90 9.00
CA THR A 143 11.10 10.41 7.64
C THR A 143 10.52 11.49 6.73
N ARG A 144 10.67 11.30 5.42
CA ARG A 144 9.99 12.08 4.38
C ARG A 144 9.11 11.17 3.55
N GLY A 145 7.97 11.72 3.12
CA GLY A 145 7.03 11.02 2.25
C GLY A 145 7.48 11.07 0.79
N ALA A 146 7.56 9.92 0.14
CA ALA A 146 7.69 9.79 -1.32
C ALA A 146 6.41 9.17 -1.89
N TYR A 147 5.79 9.83 -2.87
CA TYR A 147 4.54 9.35 -3.45
C TYR A 147 4.77 8.30 -4.55
N SER A 148 3.82 7.39 -4.66
CA SER A 148 3.67 6.47 -5.78
C SER A 148 2.20 6.44 -6.15
N PHE A 149 1.85 7.23 -7.16
CA PHE A 149 0.54 7.23 -7.78
C PHE A 149 0.47 6.15 -8.85
N GLY A 150 -0.70 5.55 -9.02
CA GLY A 150 -0.89 4.53 -10.02
C GLY A 150 -2.34 4.32 -10.46
N ILE A 151 -2.45 3.73 -11.64
CA ILE A 151 -3.70 3.27 -12.24
C ILE A 151 -3.47 1.83 -12.66
N ALA A 152 -4.41 0.95 -12.37
CA ALA A 152 -4.24 -0.48 -12.59
C ALA A 152 -5.54 -1.16 -12.99
N GLY A 153 -5.43 -2.18 -13.84
CA GLY A 153 -6.56 -3.03 -14.23
C GLY A 153 -6.94 -4.01 -13.14
N VAL A 154 -8.17 -4.50 -13.18
CA VAL A 154 -8.64 -5.56 -12.27
C VAL A 154 -7.76 -6.81 -12.35
N GLY A 155 -7.52 -7.45 -11.21
CA GLY A 155 -6.70 -8.66 -11.08
C GLY A 155 -5.18 -8.42 -11.11
N SER A 156 -4.72 -7.20 -11.45
CA SER A 156 -3.30 -6.86 -11.39
C SER A 156 -2.86 -6.54 -9.95
N GLY A 157 -1.56 -6.56 -9.68
CA GLY A 157 -0.96 -6.14 -8.42
C GLY A 157 0.47 -6.65 -8.27
N VAL A 158 1.13 -6.29 -7.16
CA VAL A 158 2.52 -6.74 -6.90
C VAL A 158 2.51 -7.96 -5.97
N PRO A 159 3.25 -9.03 -6.31
CA PRO A 159 3.49 -10.19 -5.44
C PRO A 159 4.19 -9.80 -4.13
N PHE A 160 4.43 -10.78 -3.26
CA PHE A 160 5.05 -10.51 -1.97
C PHE A 160 6.43 -9.87 -2.11
N HIS A 161 6.58 -8.71 -1.48
CA HIS A 161 7.84 -7.97 -1.33
C HIS A 161 7.82 -7.21 -0.01
N TRP A 162 8.91 -6.51 0.32
CA TRP A 162 8.97 -5.65 1.48
C TRP A 162 9.89 -4.45 1.20
N HIS A 163 9.69 -3.38 1.95
CA HIS A 163 10.51 -2.18 1.96
C HIS A 163 10.24 -1.40 3.26
N GLY A 164 10.66 -0.13 3.30
CA GLY A 164 10.35 0.81 4.38
C GLY A 164 8.84 0.96 4.66
N PRO A 165 8.49 1.60 5.78
CA PRO A 165 7.09 1.80 6.17
C PRO A 165 6.36 2.78 5.24
N GLY A 166 5.04 2.75 5.26
CA GLY A 166 4.24 3.69 4.47
C GLY A 166 2.74 3.50 4.61
N TYR A 167 1.99 4.33 3.89
CA TYR A 167 0.52 4.24 3.80
C TYR A 167 0.09 4.01 2.36
N SER A 168 -1.05 3.35 2.18
CA SER A 168 -1.71 3.18 0.88
C SER A 168 -3.18 3.58 0.96
N GLU A 169 -3.62 4.29 -0.07
CA GLU A 169 -4.98 4.77 -0.26
C GLU A 169 -5.49 4.40 -1.64
N VAL A 170 -6.79 4.18 -1.74
CA VAL A 170 -7.48 4.00 -3.00
C VAL A 170 -8.37 5.22 -3.24
N ILE A 171 -8.29 5.79 -4.44
CA ILE A 171 -9.12 6.93 -4.86
C ILE A 171 -10.38 6.40 -5.59
N PHE A 172 -10.19 5.39 -6.45
CA PHE A 172 -11.24 4.66 -7.15
C PHE A 172 -10.93 3.17 -7.16
N GLY A 173 -11.97 2.33 -7.12
CA GLY A 173 -11.84 0.86 -7.06
C GLY A 173 -11.58 0.35 -5.64
N ARG A 174 -11.09 -0.89 -5.54
CA ARG A 174 -10.76 -1.55 -4.27
C ARG A 174 -9.46 -2.32 -4.43
N LYS A 175 -8.66 -2.37 -3.36
CA LYS A 175 -7.39 -3.09 -3.34
C LYS A 175 -7.33 -4.05 -2.16
N ARG A 176 -7.14 -5.34 -2.44
CA ARG A 176 -6.87 -6.37 -1.44
C ARG A 176 -5.37 -6.42 -1.14
N TRP A 177 -5.05 -6.61 0.13
CA TRP A 177 -3.70 -6.74 0.64
C TRP A 177 -3.56 -8.05 1.40
N PHE A 178 -2.39 -8.64 1.31
CA PHE A 178 -1.97 -9.84 2.03
C PHE A 178 -0.66 -9.52 2.73
N LEU A 179 -0.57 -9.75 4.04
CA LEU A 179 0.52 -9.28 4.89
C LEU A 179 1.07 -10.40 5.75
N TYR A 180 2.40 -10.50 5.83
CA TYR A 180 3.11 -11.33 6.79
C TYR A 180 4.10 -10.48 7.61
N PRO A 181 4.30 -10.82 8.89
CA PRO A 181 5.34 -10.18 9.67
C PRO A 181 6.74 -10.53 9.12
N PRO A 182 7.78 -9.73 9.43
CA PRO A 182 9.11 -9.88 8.83
C PRO A 182 9.77 -11.25 9.08
N ASP A 183 9.42 -11.91 10.19
CA ASP A 183 9.92 -13.22 10.61
C ASP A 183 9.20 -14.40 9.94
N LYS A 184 8.13 -14.15 9.18
CA LYS A 184 7.37 -15.17 8.46
C LYS A 184 7.45 -14.96 6.96
N THR A 185 8.40 -15.64 6.33
CA THR A 185 8.57 -15.62 4.87
C THR A 185 7.38 -16.30 4.19
N PRO A 186 6.67 -15.61 3.26
CA PRO A 186 5.58 -16.21 2.50
C PRO A 186 6.08 -17.29 1.53
N HIS A 187 5.24 -18.30 1.27
CA HIS A 187 5.44 -19.24 0.17
C HIS A 187 4.85 -18.65 -1.13
N PHE A 188 5.71 -18.24 -2.06
CA PHE A 188 5.33 -17.67 -3.36
C PHE A 188 6.49 -17.76 -4.36
N HIS A 189 6.17 -17.64 -5.66
CA HIS A 189 7.17 -17.51 -6.72
C HIS A 189 7.30 -16.04 -7.16
N PRO A 190 8.51 -15.45 -7.23
CA PRO A 190 8.66 -14.00 -7.42
C PRO A 190 8.22 -13.45 -8.77
N ASN A 191 8.10 -14.31 -9.79
CA ASN A 191 7.59 -13.96 -11.13
C ASN A 191 6.12 -14.36 -11.36
N GLU A 192 5.49 -15.06 -10.40
CA GLU A 192 4.05 -15.33 -10.46
C GLU A 192 3.27 -14.07 -10.10
N THR A 193 2.11 -13.83 -10.71
CA THR A 193 1.23 -12.71 -10.32
C THR A 193 0.57 -12.97 -8.97
N THR A 194 0.17 -11.93 -8.25
CA THR A 194 -0.66 -12.11 -7.03
C THR A 194 -1.95 -12.88 -7.34
N LEU A 195 -2.52 -12.70 -8.53
CA LEU A 195 -3.73 -13.41 -8.97
C LEU A 195 -3.49 -14.91 -9.12
N ALA A 196 -2.42 -15.32 -9.82
CA ALA A 196 -2.05 -16.72 -9.97
C ALA A 196 -1.72 -17.34 -8.60
N TRP A 197 -0.95 -16.64 -7.75
CA TRP A 197 -0.68 -17.09 -6.38
C TRP A 197 -1.99 -17.31 -5.58
N LEU A 198 -2.95 -16.39 -5.69
CA LEU A 198 -4.25 -16.49 -5.02
C LEU A 198 -5.07 -17.70 -5.51
N HIS A 199 -4.94 -18.09 -6.77
CA HIS A 199 -5.66 -19.24 -7.33
C HIS A 199 -4.96 -20.57 -7.06
N HIS A 200 -3.63 -20.62 -7.10
CA HIS A 200 -2.89 -21.88 -7.08
C HIS A 200 -2.24 -22.20 -5.72
N THR A 201 -1.76 -21.18 -5.01
CA THR A 201 -1.02 -21.36 -3.75
C THR A 201 -1.90 -21.07 -2.54
N TYR A 202 -2.63 -19.95 -2.52
CA TYR A 202 -3.44 -19.58 -1.35
C TYR A 202 -4.43 -20.67 -0.88
N PRO A 203 -5.14 -21.41 -1.76
CA PRO A 203 -6.07 -22.45 -1.32
C PRO A 203 -5.39 -23.66 -0.67
N THR A 204 -4.10 -23.88 -0.93
CA THR A 204 -3.33 -25.00 -0.39
C THR A 204 -2.68 -24.67 0.96
N LEU A 205 -2.67 -23.40 1.37
CA LEU A 205 -2.07 -22.97 2.64
C LEU A 205 -2.90 -23.44 3.85
N PRO A 206 -2.27 -24.09 4.85
CA PRO A 206 -2.94 -24.42 6.10
C PRO A 206 -3.32 -23.12 6.84
N PRO A 207 -4.36 -23.13 7.70
CA PRO A 207 -4.88 -21.92 8.34
C PRO A 207 -3.82 -21.08 9.07
N GLY A 208 -2.86 -21.74 9.75
CA GLY A 208 -1.76 -21.06 10.46
C GLY A 208 -0.72 -20.41 9.54
N GLU A 209 -0.66 -20.79 8.26
CA GLU A 209 0.25 -20.23 7.27
C GLU A 209 -0.39 -19.17 6.39
N ARG A 210 -1.70 -18.93 6.52
CA ARG A 210 -2.37 -17.88 5.75
C ARG A 210 -1.88 -16.47 6.14
N PRO A 211 -1.90 -15.52 5.20
CA PRO A 211 -1.56 -14.13 5.48
C PRO A 211 -2.63 -13.47 6.34
N LEU A 212 -2.26 -12.36 6.98
CA LEU A 212 -3.25 -11.37 7.37
C LEU A 212 -3.77 -10.70 6.10
N GLU A 213 -5.08 -10.51 5.98
CA GLU A 213 -5.64 -9.95 4.75
C GLU A 213 -6.72 -8.93 4.99
N CYS A 214 -6.87 -8.03 4.03
CA CYS A 214 -7.88 -7.00 4.05
C CYS A 214 -8.13 -6.41 2.67
N THR A 215 -9.22 -5.67 2.55
CA THR A 215 -9.52 -4.86 1.36
C THR A 215 -9.73 -3.42 1.79
N ILE A 216 -8.99 -2.50 1.16
CA ILE A 216 -9.22 -1.06 1.31
C ILE A 216 -10.11 -0.53 0.19
N HIS A 217 -11.06 0.31 0.57
CA HIS A 217 -12.02 1.01 -0.29
C HIS A 217 -11.65 2.51 -0.41
N PRO A 218 -12.32 3.27 -1.30
CA PRO A 218 -12.11 4.70 -1.37
C PRO A 218 -12.37 5.39 -0.04
N GLY A 219 -11.40 6.22 0.40
CA GLY A 219 -11.44 6.90 1.69
C GLY A 219 -10.88 6.09 2.87
N GLU A 220 -10.44 4.84 2.64
CA GLU A 220 -9.74 4.04 3.64
C GLU A 220 -8.23 4.10 3.42
N VAL A 221 -7.47 4.08 4.52
CA VAL A 221 -6.01 4.11 4.53
C VAL A 221 -5.50 2.81 5.15
N LEU A 222 -4.55 2.15 4.49
CA LEU A 222 -3.76 1.06 5.05
C LEU A 222 -2.38 1.58 5.45
N TYR A 223 -1.94 1.32 6.68
CA TYR A 223 -0.53 1.44 7.04
C TYR A 223 0.15 0.08 6.90
N PHE A 224 1.29 0.03 6.20
CA PHE A 224 2.18 -1.12 6.15
C PHE A 224 3.48 -0.78 6.89
N PRO A 225 3.93 -1.64 7.83
CA PRO A 225 5.12 -1.34 8.62
C PRO A 225 6.44 -1.67 7.91
N ASP A 226 7.55 -1.22 8.51
CA ASP A 226 8.90 -1.50 8.01
C ASP A 226 9.13 -3.01 7.89
N ARG A 227 9.64 -3.44 6.72
CA ARG A 227 10.02 -4.83 6.39
C ARG A 227 8.89 -5.87 6.44
N TRP A 228 7.64 -5.44 6.54
CA TRP A 228 6.53 -6.39 6.42
C TRP A 228 6.40 -6.89 5.00
N TRP A 229 6.32 -8.20 4.84
CA TRP A 229 5.97 -8.80 3.56
C TRP A 229 4.55 -8.41 3.20
N HIS A 230 4.37 -7.94 1.98
CA HIS A 230 3.04 -7.62 1.48
C HIS A 230 2.90 -7.90 -0.01
N ALA A 231 1.74 -8.44 -0.38
CA ALA A 231 1.26 -8.55 -1.75
C ALA A 231 -0.03 -7.75 -1.92
N THR A 232 -0.28 -7.27 -3.13
CA THR A 232 -1.46 -6.47 -3.47
C THR A 232 -2.21 -7.05 -4.65
N LEU A 233 -3.53 -6.84 -4.67
CA LEU A 233 -4.42 -7.24 -5.75
C LEU A 233 -5.50 -6.17 -5.94
N ASN A 234 -5.59 -5.58 -7.13
CA ASN A 234 -6.67 -4.67 -7.49
C ASN A 234 -7.93 -5.49 -7.80
N LEU A 235 -9.00 -5.30 -7.03
CA LEU A 235 -10.27 -6.02 -7.22
C LEU A 235 -11.18 -5.37 -8.27
N ASP A 236 -10.90 -4.12 -8.61
CA ASP A 236 -11.53 -3.35 -9.67
C ASP A 236 -10.45 -2.60 -10.45
N THR A 237 -10.79 -1.99 -11.60
CA THR A 237 -9.93 -0.95 -12.18
C THR A 237 -9.77 0.17 -11.17
N SER A 238 -8.53 0.42 -10.76
CA SER A 238 -8.24 1.18 -9.56
C SER A 238 -7.31 2.36 -9.84
N VAL A 239 -7.57 3.48 -9.17
CA VAL A 239 -6.66 4.62 -9.04
C VAL A 239 -6.23 4.69 -7.59
N PHE A 240 -4.94 4.72 -7.32
CA PHE A 240 -4.42 4.63 -5.96
C PHE A 240 -3.17 5.49 -5.78
N ILE A 241 -2.84 5.77 -4.53
CA ILE A 241 -1.61 6.44 -4.16
C ILE A 241 -1.04 5.79 -2.89
N SER A 242 0.26 5.56 -2.90
CA SER A 242 1.01 5.15 -1.72
C SER A 242 2.00 6.23 -1.33
N THR A 243 2.24 6.40 -0.03
CA THR A 243 3.30 7.26 0.50
C THR A 243 4.30 6.40 1.25
N PHE A 244 5.51 6.28 0.71
CA PHE A 244 6.63 5.60 1.37
C PHE A 244 7.36 6.58 2.30
N LEU A 245 7.78 6.09 3.46
CA LEU A 245 8.43 6.89 4.50
C LEU A 245 9.88 6.43 4.62
N GLY A 246 10.80 7.26 4.10
CA GLY A 246 12.23 7.01 4.11
C GLY A 246 13.04 8.18 4.64
#